data_AF-A0A6M5JB59-F1
#
_entry.id   AF-A0A6M5JB59-F1
#
_cell.length_a   1.000
_cell.length_b   1.000
_cell.length_c   1.000
_cell.angle_alpha   90.00
_cell.angle_beta   90.00
_cell.angle_gamma   90.00
#
_symmetry.space_group_name_H-M   'P 1'
#
loop_
_entity.id
_entity.type
_entity.pdbx_description
1 polymer ?
#
loop_
_entity_poly.entity_id
_entity_poly.type
_entity_poly.pdbx_seq_one_letter_code
_entity_poly.pdbx_strand_id
1 'polypeptide(L)'
;MQRQGTTRGIALAVLVAAAVAGSLVVLGVRPDSIASHYRDTLSSAGFVVWLSGLMVATLCPPLVAIACRFGSKKMRHGWLLHILLLPVTYAVVIGSVKVMLLAANEPDRDSLTGWATDPAAMLMLLCPLVYFVALGFTKLRNRTGSANVR
;
A
#
# COMPACT_ATOMS: atom_id res chain seq x y z
N MET A 1 10.93 22.43 -17.46
CA MET A 1 11.71 21.21 -17.12
C MET A 1 11.23 20.45 -15.86
N GLN A 2 10.28 20.95 -15.04
CA GLN A 2 9.79 20.26 -13.82
C GLN A 2 8.88 19.02 -14.03
N ARG A 3 8.21 18.89 -15.19
CA ARG A 3 7.26 17.79 -15.46
C ARG A 3 7.94 16.41 -15.55
N GLN A 4 9.12 16.32 -16.17
CA GLN A 4 9.82 15.05 -16.37
C GLN A 4 10.40 14.45 -15.08
N GLY A 5 10.84 15.28 -14.13
CA GLY A 5 11.31 14.80 -12.82
C GLY A 5 10.18 14.22 -11.96
N THR A 6 8.95 14.70 -12.17
CA THR A 6 7.78 14.23 -11.41
C THR A 6 7.29 12.88 -11.94
N THR A 7 7.22 12.68 -13.26
CA THR A 7 6.86 11.38 -13.88
C THR A 7 7.90 10.30 -13.62
N ARG A 8 9.20 10.64 -13.65
CA ARG A 8 10.26 9.71 -13.27
C ARG A 8 10.18 9.31 -11.79
N GLY A 9 9.86 10.24 -10.90
CA GLY A 9 9.65 9.95 -9.48
C GLY A 9 8.43 9.06 -9.20
N ILE A 10 7.35 9.20 -9.98
CA ILE A 10 6.17 8.33 -9.90
C ILE A 10 6.50 6.94 -10.42
N ALA A 11 7.12 6.85 -11.60
CA ALA A 11 7.52 5.59 -12.18
C ALA A 11 8.45 4.83 -11.24
N LEU A 12 9.39 5.53 -10.60
CA LEU A 12 10.30 4.94 -9.61
C LEU A 12 9.56 4.51 -8.33
N ALA A 13 8.61 5.30 -7.82
CA ALA A 13 7.84 4.95 -6.63
C ALA A 13 6.88 3.78 -6.89
N VAL A 14 6.27 3.72 -8.08
CA VAL A 14 5.44 2.60 -8.52
C VAL A 14 6.30 1.36 -8.76
N LEU A 15 7.48 1.50 -9.37
CA LEU A 15 8.44 0.41 -9.54
C LEU A 15 8.95 -0.10 -8.20
N VAL A 16 9.25 0.78 -7.24
CA VAL A 16 9.68 0.39 -5.89
C VAL A 16 8.53 -0.24 -5.11
N ALA A 17 7.31 0.29 -5.19
CA ALA A 17 6.14 -0.31 -4.55
C ALA A 17 5.79 -1.67 -5.17
N ALA A 18 5.87 -1.81 -6.49
CA ALA A 18 5.67 -3.07 -7.20
C ALA A 18 6.81 -4.05 -6.97
N ALA A 19 8.05 -3.58 -6.88
CA ALA A 19 9.21 -4.39 -6.54
C ALA A 19 9.18 -4.83 -5.08
N VAL A 20 8.73 -3.99 -4.14
CA VAL A 20 8.55 -4.35 -2.73
C VAL A 20 7.35 -5.27 -2.54
N ALA A 21 6.22 -5.03 -3.21
CA ALA A 21 5.08 -5.96 -3.22
C ALA A 21 5.47 -7.30 -3.85
N GLY A 22 6.17 -7.28 -4.99
CA GLY A 22 6.74 -8.47 -5.62
C GLY A 22 7.77 -9.15 -4.72
N SER A 23 8.61 -8.38 -4.03
CA SER A 23 9.61 -8.90 -3.11
C SER A 23 8.98 -9.44 -1.84
N LEU A 24 7.82 -8.97 -1.41
CA LEU A 24 7.08 -9.53 -0.27
C LEU A 24 6.33 -10.80 -0.66
N VAL A 25 5.83 -10.88 -1.89
CA VAL A 25 5.35 -12.12 -2.51
C VAL A 25 6.49 -13.13 -2.69
N VAL A 26 7.73 -12.67 -2.92
CA VAL A 26 8.91 -13.53 -3.14
C VAL A 26 9.70 -13.84 -1.86
N LEU A 27 9.77 -12.95 -0.87
CA LEU A 27 10.62 -13.05 0.33
C LEU A 27 9.83 -13.30 1.63
N GLY A 28 8.51 -13.05 1.67
CA GLY A 28 7.77 -12.96 2.93
C GLY A 28 6.71 -14.03 3.19
N VAL A 29 6.21 -14.71 2.16
CA VAL A 29 5.20 -15.75 2.32
C VAL A 29 5.57 -16.81 1.33
N ARG A 30 6.01 -18.01 1.78
CA ARG A 30 6.26 -19.20 0.94
C ARG A 30 5.19 -19.26 -0.17
N PRO A 31 5.46 -18.76 -1.39
CA PRO A 31 4.39 -18.55 -2.38
C PRO A 31 3.87 -19.91 -2.87
N ASP A 32 4.73 -20.92 -2.75
CA ASP A 32 4.44 -22.31 -3.10
C ASP A 32 3.60 -23.05 -2.03
N SER A 33 3.27 -22.44 -0.88
CA SER A 33 2.51 -23.14 0.19
C SER A 33 1.15 -22.53 0.56
N ILE A 34 0.99 -21.21 0.67
CA ILE A 34 -0.29 -20.64 1.13
C ILE A 34 -1.24 -20.39 -0.04
N ALA A 35 -0.74 -19.78 -1.12
CA ALA A 35 -1.56 -19.53 -2.31
C ALA A 35 -1.94 -20.85 -3.03
N SER A 36 -1.03 -21.81 -3.08
CA SER A 36 -1.32 -23.18 -3.55
C SER A 36 -2.34 -23.87 -2.66
N HIS A 37 -2.19 -23.80 -1.33
CA HIS A 37 -3.16 -24.35 -0.39
C HIS A 37 -4.58 -23.82 -0.65
N TYR A 38 -4.77 -22.50 -0.77
CA TYR A 38 -6.08 -21.93 -1.07
C TYR A 38 -6.56 -22.18 -2.49
N ARG A 39 -5.66 -22.32 -3.47
CA ARG A 39 -6.02 -22.71 -4.83
C ARG A 39 -6.63 -24.11 -4.87
N ASP A 40 -6.08 -25.02 -4.07
CA ASP A 40 -6.48 -26.43 -4.06
C ASP A 40 -7.67 -26.69 -3.12
N THR A 41 -7.88 -25.85 -2.11
CA THR A 41 -8.96 -26.02 -1.11
C THR A 41 -10.20 -25.18 -1.37
N LEU A 42 -10.08 -24.02 -2.02
CA LEU A 42 -11.22 -23.16 -2.31
C LEU A 42 -11.85 -23.49 -3.67
N SER A 43 -13.14 -23.18 -3.78
CA SER A 43 -13.77 -23.06 -5.10
C SER A 43 -13.05 -22.00 -5.94
N SER A 44 -13.09 -22.12 -7.27
CA SER A 44 -12.44 -21.13 -8.15
C SER A 44 -12.93 -19.70 -7.89
N ALA A 45 -14.21 -19.53 -7.56
CA ALA A 45 -14.76 -18.23 -7.16
C ALA A 45 -14.21 -17.75 -5.82
N GLY A 46 -14.14 -18.63 -4.81
CA GLY A 46 -13.57 -18.31 -3.49
C GLY A 46 -12.09 -17.93 -3.59
N PHE A 47 -11.31 -18.64 -4.40
CA PHE A 47 -9.90 -18.33 -4.65
C PHE A 47 -9.70 -16.96 -5.30
N VAL A 48 -10.52 -16.60 -6.30
CA VAL A 48 -10.44 -15.28 -6.95
C VAL A 48 -10.78 -14.16 -5.96
N VAL A 49 -11.78 -14.35 -5.11
CA VAL A 49 -12.13 -13.37 -4.06
C VAL A 49 -11.00 -13.25 -3.03
N TRP A 50 -10.44 -14.37 -2.59
CA TRP A 50 -9.31 -14.38 -1.66
C TRP A 50 -8.07 -13.69 -2.24
N LEU A 51 -7.70 -14.03 -3.49
CA LEU A 51 -6.54 -13.45 -4.18
C LEU A 51 -6.72 -11.96 -4.45
N SER A 52 -7.92 -11.54 -4.87
CA SER A 52 -8.21 -10.11 -5.08
C SER A 52 -8.15 -9.33 -3.77
N GLY A 53 -8.65 -9.89 -2.66
CA GLY A 53 -8.48 -9.33 -1.33
C GLY A 53 -7.01 -9.14 -0.96
N LEU A 54 -6.17 -10.15 -1.20
CA LEU A 54 -4.73 -10.10 -0.94
C LEU A 54 -4.04 -9.00 -1.76
N MET A 55 -4.36 -8.90 -3.05
CA MET A 55 -3.82 -7.88 -3.94
C MET A 55 -4.22 -6.48 -3.49
N VAL A 56 -5.49 -6.27 -3.14
CA VAL A 56 -5.99 -4.97 -2.68
C VAL A 56 -5.35 -4.59 -1.34
N ALA A 57 -5.26 -5.51 -0.39
CA ALA A 57 -4.62 -5.26 0.91
C ALA A 57 -3.15 -4.83 0.75
N THR A 58 -2.42 -5.47 -0.16
CA THR A 58 -0.99 -5.21 -0.39
C THR A 58 -0.74 -3.93 -1.18
N LEU A 59 -1.54 -3.67 -2.23
CA LEU A 59 -1.33 -2.54 -3.12
C LEU A 59 -1.99 -1.25 -2.63
N CYS A 60 -2.96 -1.32 -1.71
CA CYS A 60 -3.66 -0.14 -1.21
C CYS A 60 -2.73 0.89 -0.54
N PRO A 61 -1.87 0.53 0.44
CA PRO A 61 -1.00 1.50 1.11
C PRO A 61 -0.14 2.38 0.17
N PRO A 62 0.59 1.82 -0.83
CA PRO A 62 1.34 2.65 -1.75
C PRO A 62 0.44 3.45 -2.70
N LEU A 63 -0.68 2.89 -3.18
CA LEU A 63 -1.60 3.59 -4.07
C LEU A 63 -2.26 4.79 -3.40
N VAL A 64 -2.73 4.64 -2.16
CA VAL A 64 -3.30 5.74 -1.37
C VAL A 64 -2.25 6.80 -1.08
N ALA A 65 -1.02 6.42 -0.76
CA ALA A 65 0.09 7.36 -0.56
C ALA A 65 0.38 8.20 -1.82
N ILE A 66 0.44 7.56 -2.99
CA ILE A 66 0.59 8.23 -4.28
C ILE A 66 -0.60 9.16 -4.53
N ALA A 67 -1.83 8.66 -4.38
CA ALA A 67 -3.04 9.43 -4.61
C ALA A 67 -3.10 10.68 -3.71
N CYS A 68 -2.81 10.56 -2.41
CA CYS A 68 -2.76 11.68 -1.49
C CYS A 68 -1.67 12.70 -1.87
N ARG A 69 -0.50 12.25 -2.36
CA ARG A 69 0.58 13.14 -2.82
C ARG A 69 0.18 14.00 -4.01
N PHE A 70 -0.58 13.44 -4.96
CA PHE A 70 -1.00 14.14 -6.17
C PHE A 70 -2.26 14.96 -5.94
N GLY A 71 -3.22 14.39 -5.22
CA GLY A 71 -4.45 15.08 -4.83
C GLY A 71 -4.17 16.32 -4.00
N SER A 72 -3.22 16.25 -3.05
CA SER A 72 -2.93 17.39 -2.18
C SER A 72 -2.36 18.61 -2.91
N LYS A 73 -1.77 18.41 -4.10
CA LYS A 73 -1.28 19.51 -4.94
C LYS A 73 -2.39 20.23 -5.71
N LYS A 74 -3.54 19.58 -5.91
CA LYS A 74 -4.67 20.11 -6.70
C LYS A 74 -5.76 20.71 -5.84
N MET A 75 -5.85 20.32 -4.56
CA MET A 75 -6.93 20.74 -3.66
C MET A 75 -6.53 21.92 -2.78
N ARG A 76 -7.45 22.87 -2.59
CA ARG A 76 -7.30 24.02 -1.68
C ARG A 76 -6.99 23.59 -0.24
N HIS A 77 -7.54 22.47 0.21
CA HIS A 77 -7.32 21.86 1.52
C HIS A 77 -6.55 20.54 1.42
N GLY A 78 -5.48 20.50 0.61
CA GLY A 78 -4.68 19.30 0.38
C GLY A 78 -4.10 18.65 1.64
N TRP A 79 -4.02 19.38 2.76
CA TRP A 79 -3.63 18.86 4.07
C TRP A 79 -4.60 17.79 4.60
N LEU A 80 -5.89 17.87 4.27
CA LEU A 80 -6.88 16.87 4.66
C LEU A 80 -6.54 15.49 4.08
N LEU A 81 -6.02 15.43 2.84
CA LEU A 81 -5.60 14.17 2.22
C LEU A 81 -4.40 13.54 2.92
N HIS A 82 -3.54 14.34 3.55
CA HIS A 82 -2.43 13.81 4.36
C HIS A 82 -2.93 13.15 5.63
N ILE A 83 -3.92 13.76 6.30
CA ILE A 83 -4.54 13.21 7.52
C ILE A 83 -5.35 11.97 7.20
N LEU A 84 -6.12 11.99 6.10
CA LEU A 84 -6.97 10.87 5.68
C LEU A 84 -6.19 9.66 5.16
N LEU A 85 -4.89 9.80 4.88
CA LEU A 85 -4.05 8.73 4.36
C LEU A 85 -4.10 7.46 5.23
N LEU A 86 -3.88 7.62 6.54
CA LEU A 86 -3.86 6.49 7.47
C LEU A 86 -5.25 5.83 7.66
N PRO A 87 -6.34 6.56 8.00
CA PRO A 87 -7.64 5.93 8.21
C PRO A 87 -8.22 5.30 6.94
N VAL A 88 -7.99 5.90 5.77
CA VAL A 88 -8.45 5.31 4.49
C VAL A 88 -7.68 4.03 4.19
N THR A 89 -6.36 4.05 4.32
CA THR A 89 -5.53 2.85 4.10
C THR A 89 -5.93 1.74 5.07
N TYR A 90 -6.11 2.07 6.35
CA TYR A 90 -6.54 1.12 7.37
C TYR A 90 -7.90 0.50 7.04
N ALA A 91 -8.90 1.32 6.69
CA ALA A 91 -10.24 0.84 6.36
C ALA A 91 -10.23 -0.12 5.17
N VAL A 92 -9.46 0.19 4.12
CA VAL A 92 -9.36 -0.66 2.93
C VAL A 92 -8.63 -1.97 3.26
N VAL A 93 -7.50 -1.93 3.96
CA VAL A 93 -6.74 -3.14 4.33
C VAL A 93 -7.60 -4.05 5.21
N ILE A 94 -8.25 -3.50 6.24
CA ILE A 94 -9.14 -4.29 7.13
C ILE A 94 -10.32 -4.86 6.36
N GLY A 95 -10.95 -4.07 5.47
CA GLY A 95 -12.04 -4.53 4.63
C GLY A 95 -11.60 -5.70 3.73
N SER A 96 -10.45 -5.58 3.08
CA SER A 96 -9.88 -6.65 2.26
C SER A 96 -9.59 -7.92 3.05
N VAL A 97 -9.00 -7.82 4.25
CA VAL A 97 -8.75 -9.00 5.09
C VAL A 97 -10.04 -9.67 5.52
N LYS A 98 -11.10 -8.91 5.87
CA LYS A 98 -12.41 -9.50 6.18
C LYS A 98 -13.02 -10.24 5.00
N VAL A 99 -12.87 -9.70 3.78
CA VAL A 99 -13.31 -10.38 2.55
C VAL A 99 -12.53 -11.67 2.31
N MET A 100 -11.21 -11.68 2.58
CA MET A 100 -10.39 -12.88 2.47
C MET A 100 -10.80 -13.95 3.47
N LEU A 101 -10.99 -13.58 4.74
CA LEU A 101 -11.45 -14.51 5.78
C LEU A 101 -12.83 -15.10 5.45
N LEU A 102 -13.75 -14.26 4.95
CA LEU A 102 -15.06 -14.71 4.49
C LEU A 102 -14.95 -15.70 3.33
N ALA A 103 -14.08 -15.43 2.35
CA ALA A 103 -13.86 -16.31 1.20
C ALA A 103 -13.19 -17.63 1.59
N ALA A 104 -12.31 -17.61 2.59
CA ALA A 104 -11.65 -18.78 3.14
C ALA A 104 -12.50 -19.55 4.16
N ASN A 105 -13.67 -19.01 4.55
CA ASN A 105 -14.51 -19.52 5.63
C ASN A 105 -13.73 -19.69 6.96
N GLU A 106 -12.82 -18.77 7.24
CA GLU A 106 -11.98 -18.80 8.44
C GLU A 106 -12.56 -17.86 9.51
N PRO A 107 -12.66 -18.32 10.77
CA PRO A 107 -13.35 -17.57 11.82
C PRO A 107 -12.58 -16.32 12.25
N ASP A 108 -11.24 -16.37 12.24
CA ASP A 108 -10.40 -15.32 12.82
C ASP A 108 -9.06 -15.15 12.10
N ARG A 109 -8.39 -14.03 12.41
CA ARG A 109 -7.14 -13.56 11.80
C ARG A 109 -5.89 -14.36 12.19
N ASP A 110 -5.99 -15.32 13.11
CA ASP A 110 -4.87 -16.18 13.51
C ASP A 110 -4.69 -17.39 12.56
N SER A 111 -5.50 -17.45 11.50
CA SER A 111 -5.46 -18.47 10.46
C SER A 111 -4.33 -18.24 9.43
N LEU A 112 -4.18 -19.18 8.48
CA LEU A 112 -3.25 -19.06 7.34
C LEU A 112 -3.47 -17.78 6.51
N THR A 113 -4.71 -17.29 6.42
CA THR A 113 -5.03 -16.00 5.80
C THR A 113 -4.43 -14.82 6.56
N GLY A 114 -4.37 -14.90 7.89
CA GLY A 114 -3.70 -13.92 8.73
C GLY A 114 -2.25 -13.71 8.34
N TRP A 115 -1.49 -14.82 8.28
CA TRP A 115 -0.09 -14.86 7.90
C TRP A 115 0.13 -14.35 6.46
N ALA A 116 -0.79 -14.66 5.55
CA ALA A 116 -0.75 -14.12 4.18
C ALA A 116 -0.90 -12.59 4.13
N THR A 117 -1.51 -11.99 5.16
CA THR A 117 -1.78 -10.54 5.22
C THR A 117 -0.77 -9.73 6.04
N ASP A 118 0.19 -10.38 6.72
CA ASP A 118 1.26 -9.71 7.46
C ASP A 118 2.07 -8.71 6.61
N PRO A 119 2.44 -9.03 5.35
CA PRO A 119 3.11 -8.05 4.49
C PRO A 119 2.25 -6.80 4.22
N ALA A 120 0.94 -6.97 4.06
CA ALA A 120 0.02 -5.84 3.87
C ALA A 120 -0.09 -4.99 5.14
N ALA A 121 -0.11 -5.61 6.32
CA ALA A 121 -0.07 -4.91 7.60
C ALA A 121 1.23 -4.13 7.80
N MET A 122 2.38 -4.71 7.42
CA MET A 122 3.67 -3.99 7.44
C MET A 122 3.66 -2.79 6.50
N LEU A 123 3.16 -2.94 5.27
CA LEU A 123 3.05 -1.84 4.30
C LEU A 123 2.11 -0.73 4.79
N MET A 124 1.03 -1.08 5.48
CA MET A 124 0.11 -0.11 6.10
C MET A 124 0.83 0.79 7.11
N LEU A 125 1.88 0.32 7.77
CA LEU A 125 2.69 1.11 8.70
C LEU A 125 3.85 1.84 8.00
N LEU A 126 4.59 1.12 7.14
CA LEU A 126 5.77 1.64 6.46
C LEU A 126 5.44 2.73 5.43
N CYS A 127 4.36 2.56 4.65
CA CYS A 127 4.01 3.52 3.61
C CYS A 127 3.69 4.92 4.17
N PRO A 128 2.84 5.08 5.20
CA PRO A 128 2.64 6.39 5.84
C PRO A 128 3.92 6.98 6.41
N LEU A 129 4.77 6.17 7.05
CA LEU A 129 6.03 6.65 7.64
C LEU A 129 6.96 7.21 6.55
N VAL A 130 7.22 6.43 5.51
CA VAL A 130 8.04 6.87 4.36
C VAL A 130 7.41 8.09 3.68
N TYR A 131 6.08 8.11 3.56
CA TYR A 131 5.34 9.24 2.99
C TYR A 131 5.57 10.54 3.76
N PHE A 132 5.40 10.53 5.07
CA PHE A 132 5.58 11.73 5.91
C PHE A 132 7.04 12.17 5.99
N VAL A 133 7.98 11.22 6.05
CA VAL A 133 9.43 11.53 5.96
C VAL A 133 9.74 12.24 4.63
N ALA A 134 9.30 11.68 3.50
CA ALA A 134 9.51 12.28 2.19
C ALA A 134 8.82 13.66 2.04
N LEU A 135 7.62 13.82 2.62
CA LEU A 135 6.91 15.10 2.68
C LEU A 135 7.70 16.14 3.47
N GLY A 136 8.24 15.76 4.64
CA GLY A 136 9.08 16.59 5.49
C GLY A 136 10.36 17.05 4.79
N PHE A 137 11.13 16.12 4.23
CA PHE A 137 12.33 16.43 3.45
C PHE A 137 12.04 17.38 2.28
N THR A 138 10.95 17.16 1.55
CA THR A 138 10.55 18.06 0.46
C THR A 138 10.28 19.48 0.97
N LYS A 139 9.58 19.62 2.09
CA LYS A 139 9.24 20.91 2.68
C LYS A 139 10.47 21.64 3.21
N LEU A 140 11.38 20.94 3.88
CA LEU A 140 12.66 21.50 4.36
C LEU A 140 13.52 22.00 3.21
N ARG A 141 13.72 21.16 2.18
CA ARG A 141 14.51 21.53 1.00
C ARG A 141 13.98 22.79 0.29
N ASN A 142 12.66 22.91 0.17
CA ASN A 142 12.04 24.08 -0.47
C ASN A 142 12.19 25.36 0.38
N ARG A 143 12.22 25.24 1.71
CA ARG A 143 12.48 26.37 2.62
C ARG A 143 13.93 26.82 2.54
N THR A 144 14.89 25.89 2.60
CA THR A 144 16.32 26.20 2.51
C THR A 144 16.69 26.80 1.15
N GLY A 145 16.12 26.30 0.04
CA GLY A 145 16.32 26.88 -1.28
C GLY A 145 15.76 28.29 -1.43
N SER A 146 14.71 28.66 -0.69
CA SER A 146 14.17 30.03 -0.69
C SER A 146 14.97 30.98 0.21
N ALA A 147 15.60 30.46 1.26
CA ALA A 147 16.46 31.24 2.15
C ALA A 147 17.82 31.57 1.51
N ASN A 148 18.34 30.71 0.63
CA ASN A 148 19.63 30.89 -0.03
C ASN A 148 19.59 31.78 -1.29
N VAL A 149 18.42 32.32 -1.64
CA VAL A 149 18.18 33.20 -2.79
C VAL A 149 17.82 34.63 -2.34
N ARG A 150 17.83 34.89 -1.03
CA ARG A 150 17.75 36.23 -0.44
C ARG A 150 19.11 36.62 0.12
#